data_AF-A0A9D8NEW9-F1
#
_entry.id   AF-A0A9D8NEW9-F1
#
_cell.length_a   1.000
_cell.length_b   1.000
_cell.length_c   1.000
_cell.angle_alpha   90.00
_cell.angle_beta   90.00
_cell.angle_gamma   90.00
#
_symmetry.space_group_name_H-M   'P 1'
#
loop_
_entity.id
_entity.type
_entity.pdbx_description
1 polymer ?
#
loop_
_entity_poly.entity_id
_entity_poly.type
_entity_poly.pdbx_seq_one_letter_code
_entity_poly.pdbx_strand_id
1 'polypeptide(L)'
;MKPTPLALVAIGLAVTAALALAQQQPRPGAQQKAGKRAGDLRTQTNLRVGDTAPDFKLKTKEGDREVQLASFRGKKPVVLVFGSYT
;
A
#
# COMPACT_ATOMS: atom_id res chain seq x y z
N MET A 1 -48.37 31.74 -61.88
CA MET A 1 -46.98 32.09 -61.49
C MET A 1 -46.77 31.63 -60.06
N LYS A 2 -45.95 30.60 -59.83
CA LYS A 2 -45.46 30.17 -58.51
C LYS A 2 -44.16 29.37 -58.75
N PRO A 3 -42.97 29.94 -58.46
CA PRO A 3 -41.69 29.28 -58.69
C PRO A 3 -41.32 28.34 -57.53
N THR A 4 -40.84 27.15 -57.93
CA THR A 4 -39.84 26.22 -57.33
C THR A 4 -39.83 25.90 -55.82
N PRO A 5 -39.69 24.61 -55.44
CA PRO A 5 -39.49 24.19 -54.06
C PRO A 5 -38.02 24.33 -53.66
N LEU A 6 -37.76 25.13 -52.61
CA LEU A 6 -36.46 25.18 -51.94
C LEU A 6 -36.41 24.05 -50.91
N ALA A 7 -35.49 23.11 -51.13
CA ALA A 7 -35.18 22.04 -50.20
C ALA A 7 -34.77 22.60 -48.83
N LEU A 8 -35.52 22.29 -47.77
CA LEU A 8 -35.11 22.53 -46.40
C LEU A 8 -34.78 21.19 -45.73
N VAL A 9 -33.52 20.80 -45.93
CA VAL A 9 -32.62 20.14 -44.98
C VAL A 9 -33.28 19.46 -43.78
N ALA A 10 -33.35 18.13 -43.87
CA ALA A 10 -33.55 17.22 -42.76
C ALA A 10 -32.30 17.16 -41.88
N ILE A 11 -32.35 17.68 -40.65
CA ILE A 11 -31.43 17.29 -39.57
C ILE A 11 -32.19 17.39 -38.25
N GLY A 12 -32.79 16.28 -37.81
CA GLY A 12 -33.61 16.23 -36.60
C GLY A 12 -33.65 14.85 -35.98
N LEU A 13 -32.50 14.18 -35.89
CA LEU A 13 -32.36 12.88 -35.22
C LEU A 13 -30.87 12.65 -34.94
N ALA A 14 -30.44 12.83 -33.68
CA ALA A 14 -29.24 12.21 -33.05
C ALA A 14 -28.63 13.05 -31.91
N VAL A 15 -29.41 13.79 -31.11
CA VAL A 15 -28.88 14.48 -29.91
C VAL A 15 -29.60 14.01 -28.64
N THR A 16 -29.59 12.70 -28.38
CA THR A 16 -29.98 12.18 -27.04
C THR A 16 -29.23 10.93 -26.59
N ALA A 17 -28.42 10.26 -27.42
CA ALA A 17 -27.68 9.07 -27.00
C ALA A 17 -26.28 9.35 -26.40
N ALA A 18 -25.76 10.57 -26.52
CA ALA A 18 -24.40 10.89 -26.06
C ALA A 18 -24.30 11.22 -24.55
N LEU A 19 -25.42 11.37 -23.84
CA LEU A 19 -25.41 11.78 -22.43
C LEU A 19 -25.26 10.62 -21.43
N ALA A 20 -25.22 9.36 -21.89
CA ALA A 20 -25.05 8.19 -21.03
C ALA A 20 -23.60 7.66 -20.98
N LEU A 21 -22.70 8.16 -21.84
CA LEU A 21 -21.30 7.70 -21.88
C LEU A 21 -20.33 8.52 -21.03
N ALA A 22 -20.77 9.64 -20.46
CA ALA A 22 -19.94 10.45 -19.56
C ALA A 22 -19.95 9.97 -18.09
N GLN A 23 -20.78 8.97 -17.74
CA GLN A 23 -20.87 8.42 -16.39
C GLN A 23 -19.83 7.31 -16.10
N GLN A 24 -18.99 6.97 -17.08
CA GLN A 24 -17.93 5.96 -16.92
C GLN A 24 -16.56 6.53 -17.20
N GLN A 25 -16.27 7.73 -16.66
CA GLN A 25 -14.89 8.07 -16.35
C GLN A 25 -14.46 7.20 -15.16
N PRO A 26 -13.50 6.26 -15.32
CA PRO A 26 -12.89 5.62 -14.16
C PRO A 26 -12.30 6.72 -13.29
N ARG A 27 -12.71 6.75 -12.01
CA ARG A 27 -12.23 7.72 -11.03
C ARG A 27 -10.69 7.78 -11.09
N PRO A 28 -10.09 8.96 -11.31
CA PRO A 28 -8.64 9.12 -11.20
C PRO A 28 -8.26 8.78 -9.75
N GLY A 29 -7.73 7.57 -9.55
CA GLY A 29 -7.51 6.99 -8.22
C GLY A 29 -7.61 5.46 -8.19
N ALA A 30 -8.27 4.83 -9.16
CA ALA A 30 -8.38 3.37 -9.24
C ALA A 30 -7.15 2.67 -9.86
N GLN A 31 -5.96 3.26 -9.70
CA GLN A 31 -4.72 2.59 -10.04
C GLN A 31 -3.62 2.92 -9.04
N GLN A 32 -3.94 2.74 -7.75
CA GLN A 32 -2.91 2.35 -6.81
C GLN A 32 -2.50 0.94 -7.23
N LYS A 33 -1.46 0.86 -8.07
CA LYS A 33 -0.61 -0.32 -8.15
C LYS A 33 -0.43 -0.78 -6.71
N ALA A 34 -0.91 -1.97 -6.38
CA ALA A 34 -0.59 -2.67 -5.15
C ALA A 34 0.91 -3.02 -5.20
N GLY A 35 1.76 -2.00 -5.24
CA GLY A 35 3.18 -2.11 -5.05
C GLY A 35 3.35 -2.51 -3.60
N LYS A 36 3.85 -3.73 -3.41
CA LYS A 36 4.50 -4.24 -2.19
C LYS A 36 4.02 -3.51 -0.94
N ARG A 37 2.95 -4.02 -0.33
CA ARG A 37 2.50 -3.59 1.01
C ARG A 37 3.77 -3.43 1.85
N ALA A 38 3.95 -2.25 2.45
CA ALA A 38 5.16 -1.88 3.21
C ALA A 38 5.52 -2.84 4.36
N GLY A 39 4.71 -3.87 4.62
CA GLY A 39 5.00 -4.98 5.54
C GLY A 39 5.68 -6.22 4.92
N ASP A 40 5.95 -6.23 3.61
CA ASP A 40 6.62 -7.37 2.93
C ASP A 40 8.15 -7.18 2.80
N LEU A 41 8.68 -6.12 3.39
CA LEU A 41 10.12 -5.94 3.63
C LEU A 41 10.57 -6.66 4.91
N ARG A 42 9.92 -7.77 5.28
CA ARG A 42 10.52 -8.69 6.24
C ARG A 42 11.75 -9.26 5.56
N THR A 43 12.90 -8.64 5.80
CA THR A 43 14.19 -9.18 5.36
C THR A 43 14.27 -10.59 5.91
N GLN A 44 14.21 -11.57 5.00
CA GLN A 44 14.31 -12.97 5.40
C GLN A 44 15.65 -13.15 6.10
N THR A 45 15.60 -13.50 7.39
CA THR A 45 16.80 -13.68 8.21
C THR A 45 17.27 -15.12 8.07
N ASN A 46 18.59 -15.34 8.08
CA ASN A 46 19.19 -16.67 7.96
C ASN A 46 19.68 -17.20 9.32
N LEU A 47 18.88 -17.01 10.39
CA LEU A 47 19.26 -17.45 11.75
C LEU A 47 19.25 -18.98 11.86
N ARG A 48 20.34 -19.57 12.35
CA ARG A 48 20.46 -21.02 12.57
C ARG A 48 20.79 -21.33 14.02
N VAL A 49 20.50 -22.56 14.45
CA VAL A 49 20.88 -23.06 15.77
C VAL A 49 22.40 -23.12 15.86
N GLY A 50 22.96 -22.61 16.96
CA GLY A 50 24.41 -22.54 17.19
C GLY A 50 25.06 -21.25 16.68
N ASP A 51 24.38 -20.48 15.83
CA ASP A 51 24.88 -19.16 15.42
C ASP A 51 24.92 -18.21 16.61
N THR A 52 25.87 -17.29 16.58
CA THR A 52 25.88 -16.18 17.55
C THR A 52 24.66 -15.30 17.30
N ALA A 53 23.84 -15.12 18.34
CA ALA A 53 22.67 -14.25 18.26
C ALA A 53 23.08 -12.80 17.86
N PRO A 54 22.44 -12.19 16.85
CA PRO A 54 22.68 -10.81 16.46
C PRO A 54 22.48 -9.88 17.64
N ASP A 55 23.37 -8.91 17.79
CA ASP A 55 23.30 -7.98 18.90
C ASP A 55 22.30 -6.85 18.62
N PHE A 56 21.69 -6.33 19.67
CA PHE A 56 20.80 -5.19 19.61
C PHE A 56 20.81 -4.44 20.94
N LYS A 57 20.37 -3.18 20.87
CA LYS A 57 20.19 -2.29 22.02
C LYS A 57 18.76 -1.81 22.05
N LEU A 58 18.08 -2.01 23.18
CA LEU A 58 16.71 -1.56 23.39
C LEU A 58 16.66 -0.66 24.62
N LYS A 59 15.83 0.38 24.54
CA LYS A 59 15.43 1.11 25.73
C LYS A 59 14.49 0.25 26.56
N THR A 60 14.60 0.38 27.87
CA THR A 60 13.60 -0.13 28.81
C THR A 60 12.26 0.55 28.58
N LYS A 61 11.19 -0.01 29.13
CA LYS A 61 9.83 0.55 29.00
C LYS A 61 9.78 1.99 29.49
N GLU A 62 10.49 2.29 30.57
CA GLU A 62 10.57 3.61 31.19
C GLU A 62 11.42 4.60 30.37
N GLY A 63 12.30 4.09 29.48
CA GLY A 63 13.12 4.89 28.58
C GLY A 63 14.39 5.47 29.20
N ASP A 64 14.61 5.27 30.50
CA ASP A 64 15.74 5.79 31.29
C ASP A 64 17.00 4.91 31.18
N ARG A 65 16.84 3.63 30.85
CA ARG A 65 17.93 2.67 30.69
C ARG A 65 17.94 2.03 29.32
N GLU A 66 19.14 1.63 28.89
CA GLU A 66 19.38 0.85 27.67
C GLU A 66 19.91 -0.54 28.04
N VAL A 67 19.43 -1.57 27.34
CA VAL A 67 19.81 -2.97 27.51
C VAL A 67 20.38 -3.48 26.20
N GLN A 68 21.59 -4.05 26.24
CA GLN A 68 22.28 -4.65 25.10
C GLN A 68 22.31 -6.18 25.23
N LEU A 69 21.93 -6.91 24.18
CA LEU A 69 21.88 -8.39 24.22
C LEU A 69 23.26 -9.01 24.52
N ALA A 70 24.33 -8.50 23.90
CA ALA A 70 25.68 -9.02 24.08
C ALA A 70 26.14 -9.02 25.55
N SER A 71 25.59 -8.14 26.40
CA SER A 71 25.93 -8.06 27.83
C SER A 71 25.55 -9.31 28.64
N PHE A 72 24.68 -10.16 28.11
CA PHE A 72 24.24 -11.40 28.76
C PHE A 72 24.98 -12.65 28.28
N ARG A 73 25.81 -12.56 27.23
CA ARG A 73 26.54 -13.70 26.67
C ARG A 73 27.43 -14.36 27.74
N GLY A 74 27.41 -15.69 27.81
CA GLY A 74 28.25 -16.48 28.71
C GLY A 74 27.88 -16.42 30.20
N LYS A 75 26.86 -15.65 30.60
CA LYS A 75 26.45 -15.52 32.02
C LYS A 75 25.36 -16.52 32.41
N LYS A 76 24.35 -16.65 31.56
CA LYS A 76 23.19 -17.54 31.74
C LYS A 76 22.41 -17.67 30.42
N PRO A 77 21.58 -18.72 30.25
CA PRO A 77 20.65 -18.79 29.13
C PRO A 77 19.70 -17.58 29.11
N VAL A 78 19.38 -17.09 27.91
CA VAL A 78 18.52 -15.93 27.68
C VAL A 78 17.42 -16.30 26.69
N VAL A 79 16.19 -15.87 26.96
CA VAL A 79 15.03 -16.06 26.09
C VAL A 79 14.57 -14.68 25.57
N LEU A 80 14.29 -14.59 24.28
CA LEU A 80 13.74 -13.38 23.64
C LEU A 80 12.26 -13.58 23.35
N VAL A 81 11.43 -12.65 23.81
CA VAL A 81 9.99 -12.62 23.55
C VAL A 81 9.69 -11.36 22.77
N PHE A 82 9.16 -11.52 21.55
CA PHE A 82 8.72 -10.42 20.71
C PHE A 82 7.20 -10.30 20.79
N GLY A 83 6.70 -9.12 21.14
CA GLY A 83 5.28 -8.86 21.25
C GLY A 83 4.99 -7.37 21.26
N SER A 84 3.71 -7.03 21.18
CA SER A 84 3.20 -5.66 21.28
C SER A 84 2.01 -5.64 22.22
N TYR A 85 1.87 -4.56 22.98
CA TYR A 85 0.66 -4.26 23.72
C TYR A 85 -0.03 -3.09 23.00
N THR A 86 -1.18 -3.38 22.38
CA THR A 86 -1.96 -2.44 21.56
C THR A 86 -3.37 -2.35 22.11
#